data_AF-V9G128-F1
#
_entry.id   AF-V9G128-F1
#
_cell.length_a   1.000
_cell.length_b   1.000
_cell.length_c   1.000
_cell.angle_alpha   90.00
_cell.angle_beta   90.00
_cell.angle_gamma   90.00
#
_symmetry.space_group_name_H-M   'P 1'
#
loop_
_entity.id
_entity.type
_entity.pdbx_description
1 polymer ?
#
loop_
_entity_poly.entity_id
_entity_poly.type
_entity_poly.pdbx_seq_one_letter_code
_entity_poly.pdbx_strand_id
1 'polypeptide(L)'
;MVKSEDMTRDEFYALPAIAVNPLRDQLFKSLELTATQAITFAEFAKFVQIFSYSSSQDTKLKEAFKLHDFDGDGKISRDDLRAYCALVFPKILESDSDAIRSQQEVMETLIEHVMDEASSAPSRDFLIYDDFVKVIQSTDFESRLIVPF
;
A
#
# COMPACT_ATOMS: atom_id res chain seq x y z
N MET A 1 24.80 -29.01 2.65
CA MET A 1 24.75 -27.66 2.05
C MET A 1 23.40 -27.08 2.39
N VAL A 2 23.36 -26.23 3.41
CA VAL A 2 22.11 -25.60 3.87
C VAL A 2 21.73 -24.60 2.78
N LYS A 3 20.66 -24.86 2.04
CA LYS A 3 20.03 -23.84 1.19
C LYS A 3 19.65 -22.71 2.14
N SER A 4 20.16 -21.50 1.94
CA SER A 4 19.64 -20.35 2.67
C SER A 4 18.13 -20.32 2.46
N GLU A 5 17.37 -20.41 3.55
CA GLU A 5 15.89 -20.33 3.55
C GLU A 5 15.40 -18.89 3.33
N ASP A 6 16.35 -17.97 3.10
CA ASP A 6 16.10 -16.56 2.94
C ASP A 6 16.05 -16.20 1.46
N MET A 7 14.93 -15.59 1.07
CA MET A 7 14.69 -15.07 -0.26
C MET A 7 15.24 -13.64 -0.36
N THR A 8 16.00 -13.35 -1.41
CA THR A 8 16.54 -12.01 -1.66
C THR A 8 15.50 -11.08 -2.29
N ARG A 9 15.75 -9.76 -2.27
CA ARG A 9 14.88 -8.76 -2.93
C ARG A 9 14.63 -9.08 -4.40
N ASP A 10 15.67 -9.50 -5.13
CA ASP A 10 15.58 -9.82 -6.54
C ASP A 10 14.70 -11.04 -6.80
N GLU A 11 14.75 -12.05 -5.93
CA GLU A 11 13.89 -13.23 -6.02
C GLU A 11 12.42 -12.89 -5.72
N PHE A 12 12.16 -11.99 -4.76
CA PHE A 12 10.81 -11.50 -4.50
C PHE A 12 10.24 -10.73 -5.68
N TYR A 13 11.05 -9.91 -6.36
CA TYR A 13 10.63 -9.18 -7.56
C TYR A 13 10.51 -10.07 -8.80
N ALA A 14 11.18 -11.21 -8.83
CA ALA A 14 11.05 -12.19 -9.90
C ALA A 14 9.72 -12.96 -9.85
N LEU A 15 8.99 -12.93 -8.73
CA LEU A 15 7.68 -13.57 -8.62
C LEU A 15 6.68 -12.93 -9.60
N PRO A 16 6.07 -13.68 -10.54
CA PRO A 16 5.17 -13.11 -11.55
C PRO A 16 4.02 -12.28 -10.96
N ALA A 17 3.49 -12.70 -9.80
CA ALA A 17 2.42 -11.99 -9.10
C ALA A 17 2.87 -10.65 -8.49
N ILE A 18 4.16 -10.50 -8.17
CA ILE A 18 4.74 -9.29 -7.58
C ILE A 18 5.37 -8.41 -8.66
N ALA A 19 5.98 -9.00 -9.69
CA ALA A 19 6.64 -8.30 -10.78
C ALA A 19 5.69 -7.32 -11.50
N VAL A 20 4.42 -7.70 -11.66
CA VAL A 20 3.37 -6.90 -12.30
C VAL A 20 2.64 -5.97 -11.34
N ASN A 21 2.89 -6.08 -10.03
CA ASN A 21 2.18 -5.30 -9.03
C ASN A 21 2.85 -3.93 -8.84
N PRO A 22 2.16 -2.80 -9.12
CA PRO A 22 2.72 -1.45 -8.94
C PRO A 22 3.03 -1.12 -7.48
N LEU A 23 2.47 -1.87 -6.53
CA LEU A 23 2.73 -1.72 -5.09
C LEU A 23 3.84 -2.63 -4.57
N ARG A 24 4.57 -3.36 -5.44
CA ARG A 24 5.62 -4.31 -5.03
C ARG A 24 6.70 -3.70 -4.15
N ASP A 25 7.05 -2.43 -4.37
CA ASP A 25 8.03 -1.71 -3.55
C ASP A 25 7.49 -1.45 -2.15
N GLN A 26 6.19 -1.18 -2.02
CA GLN A 26 5.53 -1.03 -0.72
C GLN A 26 5.30 -2.36 -0.02
N LEU A 27 4.94 -3.40 -0.77
CA LEU A 27 4.86 -4.77 -0.24
C LEU A 27 6.23 -5.22 0.28
N PHE A 28 7.32 -4.83 -0.39
CA PHE A 28 8.67 -5.15 0.06
C PHE A 28 9.09 -4.34 1.30
N LYS A 29 8.66 -3.07 1.41
CA LYS A 29 8.88 -2.25 2.60
C LYS A 29 8.05 -2.71 3.81
N SER A 30 6.85 -3.24 3.59
CA SER A 30 6.00 -3.74 4.67
C SER A 30 6.53 -5.02 5.29
N LEU A 31 7.35 -5.78 4.55
CA LEU A 31 8.16 -6.86 5.10
C LEU A 31 9.19 -6.24 6.05
N GLU A 32 9.16 -6.67 7.31
CA GLU A 32 10.16 -6.30 8.31
C GLU A 32 11.49 -6.96 7.96
N LEU A 33 12.21 -6.36 7.01
CA LEU A 33 13.46 -6.92 6.50
C LEU A 33 14.50 -6.96 7.61
N THR A 34 15.14 -8.11 7.75
CA THR A 34 16.31 -8.26 8.59
C THR A 34 17.43 -7.32 8.10
N ALA A 35 18.39 -6.96 8.95
CA ALA A 35 19.54 -6.11 8.60
C ALA A 35 20.34 -6.58 7.37
N THR A 36 20.14 -7.84 6.95
CA THR A 36 20.72 -8.47 5.77
C THR A 36 19.91 -8.25 4.48
N GLN A 37 18.80 -7.50 4.51
CA GLN A 37 17.87 -7.31 3.38
C GLN A 37 17.35 -8.61 2.76
N ALA A 38 17.33 -9.69 3.55
CA ALA A 38 16.84 -10.99 3.14
C ALA A 38 15.47 -11.24 3.79
N ILE A 39 14.54 -11.77 3.00
CA ILE A 39 13.19 -12.15 3.43
C ILE A 39 13.25 -13.58 3.95
N THR A 40 12.99 -13.76 5.23
CA THR A 40 12.94 -15.11 5.81
C THR A 40 11.66 -15.84 5.39
N PHE A 41 11.66 -17.18 5.37
CA PHE A 41 10.43 -17.95 5.11
C PHE A 41 9.27 -17.55 6.05
N ALA A 42 9.57 -17.21 7.30
CA ALA A 42 8.57 -16.77 8.26
C ALA A 42 7.95 -15.42 7.86
N GLU A 43 8.72 -14.47 7.34
CA GLU A 43 8.23 -13.19 6.82
C GLU A 43 7.39 -13.39 5.56
N PHE A 44 7.84 -14.23 4.63
CA PHE A 44 7.07 -14.55 3.42
C PHE A 44 5.76 -15.28 3.76
N ALA A 45 5.78 -16.23 4.69
CA ALA A 45 4.59 -16.93 5.15
C ALA A 45 3.60 -15.98 5.82
N LYS A 46 4.08 -15.05 6.68
CA LYS A 46 3.25 -13.99 7.27
C LYS A 46 2.62 -13.11 6.19
N PHE A 47 3.40 -12.72 5.18
CA PHE A 47 2.92 -11.93 4.04
C PHE A 47 1.77 -12.63 3.30
N VAL A 48 1.95 -13.90 2.91
CA VAL A 48 0.89 -14.68 2.25
C VAL A 48 -0.30 -14.90 3.18
N GLN A 49 -0.06 -15.08 4.48
CA GLN A 49 -1.12 -15.25 5.48
C GLN A 49 -1.98 -13.98 5.62
N ILE A 50 -1.43 -12.78 5.45
CA ILE A 50 -2.21 -11.53 5.48
C ILE A 50 -3.27 -11.52 4.37
N PHE A 51 -2.91 -11.98 3.17
CA PHE A 51 -3.82 -12.10 2.03
C PHE A 51 -4.74 -13.33 2.10
N SER A 52 -4.52 -14.23 3.07
CA SER A 52 -5.38 -15.39 3.30
C SER A 52 -6.70 -15.00 3.99
N TYR A 53 -7.69 -15.88 3.88
CA TYR A 53 -8.97 -15.76 4.58
C TYR A 53 -8.84 -15.87 6.12
N SER A 54 -7.70 -16.36 6.62
CA SER A 54 -7.51 -16.70 8.04
C SER A 54 -6.91 -15.58 8.91
N SER A 55 -6.52 -14.45 8.32
CA SER A 55 -5.95 -13.32 9.07
C SER A 55 -7.04 -12.46 9.73
N SER A 56 -6.75 -11.97 10.94
CA SER A 56 -7.66 -11.07 11.66
C SER A 56 -7.78 -9.73 10.96
N GLN A 57 -8.96 -9.11 11.09
CA GLN A 57 -9.26 -7.79 10.51
C GLN A 57 -8.21 -6.74 10.93
N ASP A 58 -7.83 -6.70 12.21
CA ASP A 58 -6.79 -5.78 12.71
C ASP A 58 -5.43 -5.96 12.03
N THR A 59 -5.03 -7.20 11.73
CA THR A 59 -3.77 -7.45 11.04
C THR A 59 -3.86 -7.00 9.58
N LYS A 60 -4.97 -7.27 8.89
CA LYS A 60 -5.21 -6.78 7.53
C LYS A 60 -5.20 -5.26 7.46
N LEU A 61 -5.85 -4.60 8.42
CA LEU A 61 -5.92 -3.13 8.50
C LEU A 61 -4.55 -2.51 8.75
N LYS A 62 -3.76 -3.04 9.68
CA LYS A 62 -2.40 -2.56 9.93
C LYS A 62 -1.49 -2.70 8.72
N GLU A 63 -1.58 -3.81 8.01
CA GLU A 63 -0.75 -4.05 6.83
C GLU A 63 -1.23 -3.22 5.63
N ALA A 64 -2.54 -3.04 5.46
CA ALA A 64 -3.09 -2.10 4.49
C ALA A 64 -2.68 -0.66 4.80
N PHE A 65 -2.65 -0.26 6.07
CA PHE A 65 -2.17 1.05 6.49
C PHE A 65 -0.70 1.25 6.14
N LYS A 66 0.16 0.28 6.50
CA LYS A 66 1.58 0.28 6.11
C LYS A 66 1.80 0.32 4.59
N LEU A 67 0.91 -0.30 3.81
CA LEU A 67 1.02 -0.27 2.35
C LEU A 67 0.75 1.12 1.77
N HIS A 68 -0.07 1.92 2.45
CA HIS A 68 -0.39 3.29 2.06
C HIS A 68 0.55 4.32 2.67
N ASP A 69 1.29 3.99 3.72
CA ASP A 69 2.31 4.83 4.36
C ASP A 69 3.66 4.65 3.62
N PHE A 70 4.06 5.60 2.75
CA PHE A 70 5.26 5.43 1.91
C PHE A 70 6.54 5.81 2.62
N ASP A 71 6.47 6.75 3.57
CA ASP A 71 7.61 7.25 4.34
C ASP A 71 7.83 6.51 5.67
N GLY A 72 6.86 5.70 6.10
CA GLY A 72 6.91 4.86 7.29
C GLY A 72 6.77 5.66 8.59
N ASP A 73 6.22 6.88 8.54
CA ASP A 73 6.08 7.74 9.71
C ASP A 73 4.86 7.38 10.60
N GLY A 74 4.08 6.37 10.18
CA GLY A 74 2.89 5.91 10.86
C GLY A 74 1.66 6.79 10.58
N LYS A 75 1.69 7.62 9.53
CA LYS A 75 0.62 8.50 9.08
C LYS A 75 0.54 8.43 7.56
N ILE A 76 -0.65 8.63 7.01
CA ILE A 76 -0.83 8.74 5.56
C ILE A 76 -0.96 10.23 5.26
N SER A 77 0.10 10.81 4.72
CA SER A 77 0.14 12.21 4.31
C SER A 77 -0.48 12.41 2.91
N ARG A 78 -0.65 13.67 2.51
CA ARG A 78 -1.08 14.01 1.14
C ARG A 78 -0.11 13.48 0.10
N ASP A 79 1.19 13.45 0.41
CA ASP A 79 2.22 12.99 -0.50
C ASP A 79 2.18 11.46 -0.68
N ASP A 80 1.82 10.72 0.37
CA ASP A 80 1.58 9.28 0.28
C ASP A 80 0.38 8.95 -0.61
N LEU A 81 -0.73 9.67 -0.44
CA LEU A 81 -1.91 9.53 -1.30
C LEU A 81 -1.60 9.92 -2.75
N ARG A 82 -0.81 10.97 -2.98
CA ARG A 82 -0.33 11.35 -4.32
C ARG A 82 0.49 10.22 -4.93
N ALA A 83 1.44 9.65 -4.20
CA ALA A 83 2.28 8.56 -4.67
C ALA A 83 1.46 7.29 -4.98
N TYR A 84 0.53 6.93 -4.08
CA TYR A 84 -0.40 5.83 -4.28
C TYR A 84 -1.25 6.03 -5.53
N CYS A 85 -1.88 7.20 -5.67
CA CYS A 85 -2.73 7.46 -6.81
C CYS A 85 -1.93 7.56 -8.11
N ALA A 86 -0.70 8.08 -8.10
CA ALA A 86 0.17 8.05 -9.27
C ALA A 86 0.54 6.62 -9.73
N LEU A 87 0.50 5.63 -8.82
CA LEU A 87 0.75 4.22 -9.10
C LEU A 87 -0.52 3.48 -9.56
N VAL A 88 -1.67 3.81 -8.98
CA VAL A 88 -2.95 3.14 -9.26
C VAL A 88 -3.66 3.74 -10.47
N PHE A 89 -3.61 5.06 -10.64
CA PHE A 89 -4.16 5.69 -11.82
C PHE A 89 -3.24 5.44 -13.01
N PRO A 90 -3.79 4.99 -14.16
CA PRO A 90 -3.00 4.76 -15.35
C PRO A 90 -2.29 6.05 -15.73
N LYS A 91 -0.96 5.97 -15.91
CA LYS A 91 -0.21 7.05 -16.56
C LYS A 91 -0.86 7.29 -17.92
N ILE A 92 -1.49 8.46 -18.10
CA ILE A 92 -1.96 8.90 -19.41
C ILE A 92 -0.71 8.89 -20.30
N LEU A 93 -0.72 8.02 -21.30
CA LEU A 93 0.35 7.94 -22.29
C LEU A 93 0.46 9.31 -22.96
N GLU A 94 1.63 9.89 -22.74
CA GLU A 94 2.03 11.25 -23.05
C GLU A 94 1.71 11.60 -24.51
N SER A 95 0.77 12.52 -24.73
CA SER A 95 0.66 13.27 -25.99
C SER A 95 -0.06 14.61 -25.79
N ASP A 96 -0.93 14.75 -24.78
CA ASP A 96 -1.58 16.01 -24.43
C ASP A 96 -1.12 16.53 -23.06
N SER A 97 -0.34 17.61 -23.05
CA SER A 97 0.08 18.33 -21.83
C SER A 97 -1.12 18.84 -21.02
N ASP A 98 -2.22 19.16 -21.69
CA ASP A 98 -3.45 19.61 -21.05
C ASP A 98 -4.15 18.47 -20.30
N ALA A 99 -4.13 17.25 -20.85
CA ALA A 99 -4.69 16.06 -20.18
C ALA A 99 -3.89 15.69 -18.92
N ILE A 100 -2.56 15.86 -18.95
CA ILE A 100 -1.69 15.64 -17.78
C ILE A 100 -2.03 16.65 -16.68
N ARG A 101 -2.19 17.93 -17.03
CA ARG A 101 -2.55 18.98 -16.05
C ARG A 101 -3.92 18.74 -15.44
N SER A 102 -4.93 18.42 -16.26
CA SER A 102 -6.27 18.11 -15.77
C SER A 102 -6.29 16.86 -14.89
N GLN A 103 -5.52 15.81 -15.21
CA GLN A 103 -5.42 14.64 -14.34
C GLN A 103 -4.78 15.00 -12.99
N GLN A 104 -3.75 15.85 -12.99
CA GLN A 104 -3.12 16.30 -11.74
C GLN A 104 -4.07 17.18 -10.91
N GLU A 105 -4.84 18.08 -11.53
CA GLU A 105 -5.87 18.88 -10.84
C GLU A 105 -6.97 17.98 -10.23
N VAL A 106 -7.45 16.98 -10.99
CA VAL A 106 -8.41 15.98 -10.47
C VAL A 106 -7.80 15.19 -9.32
N MET A 107 -6.53 14.82 -9.42
CA MET A 107 -5.81 14.10 -8.37
C MET A 107 -5.77 14.89 -7.07
N GLU A 108 -5.37 16.16 -7.14
CA GLU A 108 -5.32 17.03 -5.97
C GLU A 108 -6.70 17.23 -5.35
N THR A 109 -7.72 17.41 -6.18
CA THR A 109 -9.11 17.53 -5.74
C THR A 109 -9.61 16.25 -5.05
N LEU A 110 -9.24 15.07 -5.56
CA LEU A 110 -9.59 13.80 -4.92
C LEU A 110 -8.91 13.65 -3.56
N ILE A 111 -7.62 13.99 -3.48
CA ILE A 111 -6.86 13.91 -2.22
C ILE A 111 -7.42 14.90 -1.20
N GLU A 112 -7.82 16.09 -1.62
CA GLU A 112 -8.53 17.05 -0.78
C GLU A 112 -9.82 16.51 -0.20
N HIS A 113 -10.70 15.96 -1.05
CA HIS A 113 -11.95 15.37 -0.59
C HIS A 113 -11.71 14.17 0.33
N VAL A 114 -10.77 13.29 0.00
CA VAL A 114 -10.40 12.15 0.85
C VAL A 114 -9.90 12.64 2.20
N MET A 115 -9.02 13.65 2.25
CA MET A 115 -8.52 14.19 3.51
C MET A 115 -9.62 14.86 4.34
N ASP A 116 -10.51 15.62 3.71
CA ASP A 116 -11.62 16.29 4.41
C ASP A 116 -12.66 15.29 4.95
N GLU A 117 -12.92 14.21 4.20
CA GLU A 117 -13.88 13.17 4.61
C GLU A 117 -13.29 12.19 5.64
N ALA A 118 -12.01 11.84 5.50
CA ALA A 118 -11.34 10.84 6.32
C ALA A 118 -10.73 11.40 7.61
N SER A 119 -10.20 12.63 7.59
CA SER A 119 -9.49 13.19 8.73
C SER A 119 -10.46 13.52 9.85
N SER A 120 -10.27 12.94 11.03
CA SER A 120 -11.06 13.33 12.22
C SER A 120 -10.73 14.74 12.72
N ALA A 121 -9.69 15.40 12.18
CA ALA A 121 -9.26 16.72 12.62
C ALA A 121 -9.07 17.69 11.43
N PRO A 122 -9.84 18.79 11.36
CA PRO A 122 -9.79 19.74 10.24
C PRO A 122 -8.47 20.53 10.13
N SER A 123 -7.53 20.35 11.05
CA SER A 123 -6.18 20.95 11.01
C SER A 123 -5.06 19.95 10.72
N ARG A 124 -5.39 18.67 10.47
CA ARG A 124 -4.39 17.64 10.15
C ARG A 124 -4.39 17.36 8.66
N ASP A 125 -3.22 17.55 8.04
CA ASP A 125 -2.92 17.18 6.65
C ASP A 125 -2.49 15.70 6.50
N PHE A 126 -2.86 14.85 7.46
CA PHE A 126 -2.48 13.44 7.50
C PHE A 126 -3.57 12.60 8.16
N LEU A 127 -3.72 11.36 7.70
CA LEU A 127 -4.60 10.37 8.31
C LEU A 127 -3.81 9.50 9.28
N ILE A 128 -4.32 9.36 10.49
CA ILE A 128 -3.78 8.39 11.46
C ILE A 128 -4.46 7.03 11.30
N TYR A 129 -3.90 6.00 11.93
CA TYR A 129 -4.47 4.65 11.91
C TYR A 129 -5.96 4.63 12.26
N ASP A 130 -6.39 5.38 13.28
CA ASP A 130 -7.80 5.44 13.67
C ASP A 130 -8.72 6.03 12.58
N ASP A 131 -8.22 7.02 11.83
CA ASP A 131 -8.96 7.62 10.71
C ASP A 131 -9.09 6.61 9.57
N PHE A 132 -7.98 5.93 9.23
CA PHE A 132 -7.96 4.88 8.23
C PHE A 132 -8.91 3.74 8.59
N VAL A 133 -8.92 3.28 9.85
CA VAL A 133 -9.84 2.22 10.30
C VAL A 133 -11.30 2.67 10.14
N LYS A 134 -11.65 3.91 10.47
CA LYS A 134 -13.02 4.41 10.28
C LYS A 134 -13.45 4.42 8.81
N VAL A 135 -12.58 4.91 7.92
CA VAL A 135 -12.85 4.95 6.47
C VAL A 135 -12.96 3.55 5.89
N ILE A 136 -12.08 2.66 6.31
CA ILE A 136 -12.07 1.29 5.80
C ILE A 136 -13.23 0.46 6.39
N GLN A 137 -13.65 0.71 7.62
CA GLN A 137 -14.85 0.09 8.20
C GLN A 137 -16.15 0.57 7.55
N SER A 138 -16.16 1.78 6.98
CA SER A 138 -17.31 2.24 6.20
C SER A 138 -17.34 1.68 4.77
N THR A 139 -16.27 1.01 4.32
CA THR A 139 -16.15 0.37 3.00
C THR A 139 -16.06 -1.16 3.08
N ASP A 140 -16.51 -1.87 2.05
CA ASP A 140 -16.37 -3.34 1.95
C ASP A 140 -14.94 -3.73 1.51
N PHE A 141 -13.96 -3.38 2.32
CA PHE A 141 -12.53 -3.60 2.03
C PHE A 141 -12.08 -5.02 2.35
N GLU A 142 -12.73 -5.67 3.32
CA GLU A 142 -12.37 -7.02 3.77
C GLU A 142 -12.50 -8.07 2.66
N SER A 143 -13.52 -7.93 1.81
CA SER A 143 -13.77 -8.80 0.66
C SER A 143 -12.78 -8.55 -0.49
N ARG A 144 -12.21 -7.35 -0.57
CA ARG A 144 -11.31 -6.92 -1.66
C ARG A 144 -9.83 -7.17 -1.40
N LEU A 145 -9.42 -7.35 -0.14
CA LEU A 145 -8.03 -7.67 0.23
C LEU A 145 -7.73 -9.18 0.23
N ILE A 146 -8.69 -10.00 -0.20
CA ILE A 146 -8.51 -11.45 -0.31
C ILE A 146 -8.08 -11.76 -1.74
N VAL A 147 -6.93 -12.42 -1.89
CA VAL A 147 -6.53 -12.98 -3.19
C VAL A 147 -7.23 -14.32 -3.33
N PRO A 148 -8.16 -14.50 -4.29
CA PRO A 148 -8.71 -15.81 -4.57
C PRO A 148 -7.59 -16.67 -5.15
N PHE A 149 -7.12 -17.64 -4.37
CA PHE A 149 -6.25 -18.71 -4.84
C PHE A 149 -7.07 -19.78 -5.55
#